data_AF-A0AAV5SBY3-F1
#
_entry.id   AF-A0AAV5SBY3-F1
#
_cell.length_a   1.000
_cell.length_b   1.000
_cell.length_c   1.000
_cell.angle_alpha   90.00
_cell.angle_beta   90.00
_cell.angle_gamma   90.00
#
_symmetry.space_group_name_H-M   'P 1'
#
loop_
_entity.id
_entity.type
_entity.pdbx_description
1 polymer ?
#
loop_
_entity_poly.entity_id
_entity_poly.type
_entity_poly.pdbx_seq_one_letter_code
_entity_poly.pdbx_strand_id
1 'polypeptide(L)'
;MFELVARNIACQTIVALSFFCSTLEVILALERILSSIEPHIYHLRGSSPFSLIILTVNVSLLSAYVGYSSHGLCYIKLGGVILSVVDFSTILINLFAVRFCKGRYEKMFDKATLNARYQVKEAYEMALAMRPVYFYSLVVRVRMRNDRGKSSSIVHRRHACSWELSMLFSSTLICPLTRTDTSKESIYRQSR
;
A
#
# COMPACT_ATOMS: atom_id res chain seq x y z
N MET A 1 -20.70 -22.00 21.63
CA MET A 1 -21.13 -20.61 21.32
C MET A 1 -19.94 -19.64 21.31
N PHE A 2 -19.06 -19.66 22.33
CA PHE A 2 -17.85 -18.82 22.39
C PHE A 2 -16.94 -18.89 21.15
N GLU A 3 -16.72 -20.08 20.57
CA GLU A 3 -15.86 -20.20 19.38
C GLU A 3 -16.40 -19.46 18.14
N LEU A 4 -17.72 -19.39 17.96
CA LEU A 4 -18.33 -18.67 16.84
C LEU A 4 -18.18 -17.16 17.00
N VAL A 5 -18.35 -16.66 18.22
CA VAL A 5 -18.18 -15.25 18.56
C VAL A 5 -16.72 -14.83 18.35
N ALA A 6 -15.77 -15.61 18.88
CA ALA A 6 -14.35 -15.34 18.72
C ALA A 6 -13.91 -15.32 17.24
N ARG A 7 -14.41 -16.26 16.43
CA ARG A 7 -14.12 -16.30 14.98
C ARG A 7 -14.70 -15.09 14.23
N ASN A 8 -15.91 -14.65 14.60
CA ASN A 8 -16.52 -13.48 13.97
C ASN A 8 -15.74 -12.20 14.27
N ILE A 9 -15.33 -12.01 15.54
CA ILE A 9 -14.50 -10.87 15.97
C ILE A 9 -13.16 -10.89 15.22
N ALA A 10 -12.47 -12.04 15.19
CA ALA A 10 -11.20 -12.16 14.47
C ALA A 10 -11.32 -11.82 12.98
N CYS A 11 -12.37 -12.30 12.30
CA CYS A 11 -12.62 -11.96 10.91
C CYS A 11 -12.85 -10.46 10.70
N GLN A 12 -13.61 -9.81 11.57
CA GLN A 12 -13.89 -8.37 11.50
C GLN A 12 -12.59 -7.56 11.68
N THR A 13 -11.77 -7.91 12.66
CA THR A 13 -10.48 -7.26 12.89
C THR A 13 -9.55 -7.42 11.69
N ILE A 14 -9.49 -8.61 11.08
CA ILE A 14 -8.66 -8.86 9.89
C ILE A 14 -9.14 -8.03 8.70
N VAL A 15 -10.45 -7.97 8.45
CA VAL A 15 -11.02 -7.18 7.34
C VAL A 15 -10.75 -5.69 7.53
N ALA A 16 -10.97 -5.16 8.74
CA ALA A 16 -10.69 -3.76 9.05
C ALA A 16 -9.19 -3.43 8.88
N LEU A 17 -8.31 -4.24 9.47
CA LEU A 17 -6.87 -4.02 9.36
C LEU A 17 -6.39 -4.08 7.90
N SER A 18 -6.86 -5.07 7.13
CA SER A 18 -6.51 -5.19 5.72
C SER A 18 -6.98 -3.98 4.92
N PHE A 19 -8.21 -3.54 5.14
CA PHE A 19 -8.76 -2.34 4.47
C PHE A 19 -7.96 -1.09 4.82
N PHE A 20 -7.58 -0.93 6.10
CA PHE A 20 -6.75 0.18 6.57
C PHE A 20 -5.37 0.19 5.90
N CYS A 21 -4.69 -0.96 5.85
CA CYS A 21 -3.39 -1.08 5.18
C CYS A 21 -3.49 -0.74 3.68
N SER A 22 -4.46 -1.31 2.96
CA SER A 22 -4.61 -1.06 1.52
C SER A 22 -4.92 0.41 1.22
N THR A 23 -5.73 1.06 2.04
CA THR A 23 -6.03 2.49 1.88
C THR A 23 -4.83 3.39 2.18
N LEU A 24 -4.01 3.05 3.19
CA LEU A 24 -2.74 3.74 3.43
C LEU A 24 -1.77 3.60 2.25
N GLU A 25 -1.66 2.42 1.66
CA GLU A 25 -0.82 2.21 0.47
C GLU A 25 -1.24 3.12 -0.70
N VAL A 26 -2.56 3.26 -0.93
CA VAL A 26 -3.08 4.19 -1.96
C VAL A 26 -2.71 5.63 -1.66
N ILE A 27 -2.84 6.06 -0.40
CA ILE A 27 -2.51 7.43 0.01
C ILE A 27 -1.03 7.71 -0.20
N LEU A 28 -0.15 6.82 0.24
CA LEU A 28 1.30 6.94 0.06
C LEU A 28 1.67 6.94 -1.43
N ALA A 29 1.00 6.12 -2.26
CA ALA A 29 1.21 6.12 -3.69
C ALA A 29 0.81 7.46 -4.34
N LEU A 30 -0.32 8.04 -3.92
CA LEU A 30 -0.77 9.37 -4.38
C LEU A 30 0.17 10.48 -3.92
N GLU A 31 0.64 10.42 -2.67
CA GLU A 31 1.63 11.37 -2.14
C GLU A 31 2.92 11.37 -2.98
N ARG A 32 3.41 10.18 -3.35
CA ARG A 32 4.57 10.05 -4.25
C ARG A 32 4.32 10.66 -5.62
N ILE A 33 3.13 10.45 -6.19
CA ILE A 33 2.75 11.09 -7.46
C ILE A 33 2.78 12.61 -7.30
N LEU A 34 2.12 13.16 -6.26
CA LEU A 34 2.07 14.59 -6.01
C LEU A 34 3.47 15.19 -5.79
N SER A 35 4.32 14.51 -5.03
CA SER A 35 5.72 14.89 -4.82
C SER A 35 6.51 14.95 -6.14
N SER A 36 6.21 14.06 -7.09
CA SER A 36 6.87 14.05 -8.42
C SER A 36 6.37 15.15 -9.38
N ILE A 37 5.17 15.69 -9.18
CA ILE A 37 4.58 16.72 -10.06
C ILE A 37 5.27 18.07 -9.82
N GLU A 38 5.41 18.48 -8.56
CA GLU A 38 5.94 19.77 -8.13
C GLU A 38 7.05 19.64 -7.07
N PRO A 39 8.24 19.12 -7.44
CA PRO A 39 9.32 18.89 -6.47
C PRO A 39 9.80 20.18 -5.77
N HIS A 40 9.76 21.31 -6.50
CA HIS A 40 10.22 22.61 -5.99
C HIS A 40 9.30 23.19 -4.91
N ILE A 41 7.97 23.01 -5.05
CA ILE A 41 7.00 23.50 -4.06
C ILE A 41 6.90 22.51 -2.90
N TYR A 42 7.09 21.21 -3.14
CA TYR A 42 6.90 20.18 -2.13
C TYR A 42 7.72 20.42 -0.85
N HIS A 43 9.00 20.80 -1.00
CA HIS A 43 9.87 21.12 0.15
C HIS A 43 9.54 22.46 0.81
N LEU A 44 9.27 23.49 0.00
CA LEU A 44 8.97 24.84 0.50
C LEU A 44 7.64 24.90 1.21
N ARG A 45 6.68 24.09 0.77
CA ARG A 45 5.33 24.04 1.33
C ARG A 45 5.30 23.43 2.73
N GLY A 46 6.43 22.88 3.21
CA GLY A 46 6.47 22.14 4.48
C GLY A 46 5.27 21.20 4.55
N SER A 47 4.99 20.51 3.44
CA SER A 47 3.73 19.82 3.14
C SER A 47 3.24 19.15 4.41
N SER A 48 2.16 19.72 4.96
CA SER A 48 1.93 19.60 6.39
C SER A 48 1.69 18.12 6.71
N PRO A 49 2.50 17.49 7.57
CA PRO A 49 2.20 16.14 8.08
C PRO A 49 0.77 16.11 8.64
N PHE A 50 0.26 17.27 9.06
CA PHE A 50 -1.13 17.50 9.41
C PHE A 50 -2.17 17.02 8.38
N SER A 51 -2.02 17.30 7.08
CA SER A 51 -2.98 16.82 6.07
C SER A 51 -2.97 15.29 5.95
N LEU A 52 -1.79 14.67 6.01
CA LEU A 52 -1.63 13.21 6.01
C LEU A 52 -2.19 12.59 7.28
N ILE A 53 -1.99 13.24 8.44
CA ILE A 53 -2.55 12.81 9.73
C ILE A 53 -4.08 12.86 9.68
N ILE A 54 -4.67 13.97 9.22
CA ILE A 54 -6.14 14.08 9.09
C ILE A 54 -6.67 12.97 8.17
N LEU A 55 -6.04 12.79 7.02
CA LEU A 55 -6.47 11.76 6.06
C LEU A 55 -6.34 10.35 6.66
N THR A 56 -5.25 10.08 7.38
CA THR A 56 -5.02 8.80 8.07
C THR A 56 -6.08 8.55 9.14
N VAL A 57 -6.41 9.56 9.97
CA VAL A 57 -7.46 9.44 10.99
C VAL A 57 -8.82 9.16 10.35
N ASN A 58 -9.17 9.86 9.27
CA ASN A 58 -10.41 9.61 8.55
C ASN A 58 -10.47 8.18 7.96
N VAL A 59 -9.36 7.71 7.41
CA VAL A 59 -9.24 6.34 6.88
C VAL A 59 -9.33 5.29 7.99
N SER A 60 -8.72 5.54 9.15
CA SER A 60 -8.85 4.67 10.33
C SER A 60 -10.31 4.57 10.78
N LEU A 61 -11.03 5.70 10.85
CA LEU A 61 -12.45 5.72 11.22
C LEU A 61 -13.32 5.00 10.18
N LEU A 62 -13.07 5.22 8.89
CA LEU A 62 -13.77 4.54 7.81
C LEU A 62 -13.52 3.03 7.84
N SER A 63 -12.27 2.63 8.10
CA SER A 63 -11.91 1.21 8.24
C SER A 63 -12.65 0.55 9.42
N ALA A 64 -12.68 1.22 10.58
CA ALA A 64 -13.43 0.74 11.74
C ALA A 64 -14.94 0.62 11.41
N TYR A 65 -15.49 1.59 10.67
CA TYR A 65 -16.88 1.55 10.21
C TYR A 65 -17.16 0.38 9.26
N VAL A 66 -16.26 0.09 8.31
CA VAL A 66 -16.38 -1.07 7.39
C VAL A 66 -16.28 -2.38 8.17
N GLY A 67 -15.36 -2.47 9.15
CA GLY A 67 -15.23 -3.62 10.04
C GLY A 67 -16.50 -3.87 10.86
N TYR A 68 -17.07 -2.82 11.44
CA TYR A 68 -18.32 -2.88 12.18
C TYR A 68 -19.52 -3.26 11.30
N SER A 69 -19.62 -2.65 10.11
CA SER A 69 -20.70 -2.94 9.15
C SER A 69 -20.65 -4.37 8.61
N SER A 70 -19.50 -5.05 8.75
CA SER A 70 -19.32 -6.46 8.39
C SER A 70 -19.84 -7.45 9.44
N HIS A 71 -20.55 -6.98 10.47
CA HIS A 71 -21.08 -7.83 11.54
C HIS A 71 -22.22 -8.74 11.05
N GLY A 72 -21.87 -9.93 10.55
CA GLY A 72 -22.82 -10.99 10.19
C GLY A 72 -22.32 -11.89 9.05
N LEU A 73 -22.69 -13.18 9.06
CA LEU A 73 -22.19 -14.18 8.10
C LEU A 73 -22.51 -13.86 6.63
N CYS A 74 -23.62 -13.15 6.36
CA CYS A 74 -23.98 -12.72 5.00
C CYS A 74 -23.08 -11.56 4.51
N TYR A 75 -22.78 -10.61 5.39
CA TYR A 75 -21.99 -9.42 5.07
C TYR A 75 -20.49 -9.69 4.91
N ILE A 76 -19.97 -10.76 5.51
CA ILE A 76 -18.55 -11.18 5.32
C ILE A 76 -18.23 -11.43 3.84
N LYS A 77 -19.16 -12.04 3.09
CA LYS A 77 -18.96 -12.27 1.64
C LYS A 77 -18.85 -10.95 0.88
N LEU A 78 -19.73 -10.00 1.20
CA LEU A 78 -19.74 -8.67 0.60
C LEU A 78 -18.46 -7.90 0.95
N GLY A 79 -18.04 -7.93 2.21
CA GLY A 79 -16.78 -7.33 2.67
C GLY A 79 -15.56 -7.87 1.93
N GLY A 80 -15.52 -9.18 1.67
CA GLY A 80 -14.46 -9.80 0.86
C GLY A 80 -14.44 -9.32 -0.60
N VAL A 81 -15.59 -9.08 -1.22
CA VAL A 81 -15.66 -8.51 -2.57
C VAL A 81 -15.16 -7.06 -2.59
N ILE A 82 -15.60 -6.24 -1.64
CA ILE A 82 -15.17 -4.85 -1.49
C ILE A 82 -13.65 -4.78 -1.30
N LEU A 83 -13.11 -5.59 -0.38
CA LEU A 83 -11.67 -5.66 -0.13
C LEU A 83 -10.91 -6.06 -1.41
N SER A 84 -11.40 -7.07 -2.14
CA SER A 84 -10.80 -7.47 -3.42
C SER A 84 -10.79 -6.36 -4.47
N VAL A 85 -11.79 -5.47 -4.50
CA VAL A 85 -11.84 -4.32 -5.42
C VAL A 85 -10.83 -3.27 -4.99
N VAL A 86 -10.78 -2.95 -3.70
CA VAL A 86 -9.84 -1.97 -3.12
C VAL A 86 -8.39 -2.38 -3.32
N ASP A 87 -8.07 -3.65 -3.14
CA ASP A 87 -6.71 -4.13 -3.38
C ASP A 87 -6.34 -4.10 -4.87
N PHE A 88 -7.30 -4.40 -5.74
CA PHE A 88 -7.07 -4.33 -7.19
C PHE A 88 -6.82 -2.88 -7.63
N SER A 89 -7.60 -1.93 -7.11
CA SER A 89 -7.37 -0.50 -7.37
C SER A 89 -6.02 -0.04 -6.81
N THR A 90 -5.60 -0.53 -5.64
CA THR A 90 -4.28 -0.26 -5.05
C THR A 90 -3.15 -0.70 -5.97
N ILE A 91 -3.23 -1.90 -6.55
CA ILE A 91 -2.25 -2.39 -7.53
C ILE A 91 -2.24 -1.49 -8.77
N LEU A 92 -3.40 -1.12 -9.30
CA LEU A 92 -3.50 -0.27 -10.49
C LEU A 92 -2.90 1.12 -10.26
N ILE A 93 -3.23 1.76 -9.12
CA ILE A 93 -2.71 3.08 -8.76
C ILE A 93 -1.20 3.03 -8.60
N ASN A 94 -0.66 1.99 -7.96
CA ASN A 94 0.79 1.82 -7.82
C ASN A 94 1.50 1.60 -9.17
N LEU A 95 0.93 0.79 -10.06
CA LEU A 95 1.46 0.62 -11.43
C LEU A 95 1.42 1.93 -12.22
N PHE A 96 0.34 2.69 -12.05
CA PHE A 96 0.20 4.01 -12.65
C PHE A 96 1.24 4.98 -12.09
N ALA A 97 1.46 5.00 -10.77
CA ALA A 97 2.48 5.82 -10.11
C ALA A 97 3.87 5.56 -10.69
N VAL A 98 4.27 4.28 -10.84
CA VAL A 98 5.58 3.93 -11.43
C VAL A 98 5.72 4.45 -12.85
N ARG A 99 4.70 4.25 -13.70
CA ARG A 99 4.74 4.74 -15.09
C ARG A 99 4.76 6.27 -15.16
N PHE A 100 3.99 6.92 -14.31
CA PHE A 100 3.93 8.37 -14.24
C PHE A 100 5.28 8.96 -13.79
N CYS A 101 5.85 8.45 -12.70
CA CYS A 101 7.17 8.88 -12.20
C CYS A 101 8.27 8.64 -13.23
N LYS A 102 8.25 7.51 -13.96
CA LYS A 102 9.20 7.23 -15.03
C LYS A 102 9.14 8.27 -16.15
N GLY A 103 7.94 8.51 -16.69
CA GLY A 103 7.75 9.49 -17.77
C GLY A 103 8.10 10.92 -17.33
N ARG A 104 7.90 11.24 -16.04
CA ARG A 104 8.29 12.54 -15.49
C ARG A 104 9.81 12.66 -15.32
N TYR A 105 10.47 11.61 -14.84
CA TYR A 105 11.92 11.53 -14.69
C TYR A 105 12.64 11.78 -16.02
N GLU A 106 12.22 11.09 -17.09
CA GLU A 106 12.79 11.25 -18.43
C GLU A 106 12.64 12.69 -18.95
N LYS A 107 11.48 13.32 -18.74
CA LYS A 107 11.23 14.72 -19.14
C LYS A 107 12.09 15.74 -18.39
N MET A 108 12.58 15.43 -17.19
CA MET A 108 13.39 16.34 -16.38
C MET A 108 14.89 16.24 -16.68
N PHE A 109 15.33 15.27 -17.46
CA PHE A 109 16.74 14.98 -17.70
C PHE A 109 17.51 16.09 -18.44
N ASP A 110 16.83 17.02 -19.12
CA ASP A 110 17.50 18.11 -19.85
C ASP A 110 17.28 19.50 -19.26
N LYS A 111 16.29 19.69 -18.36
CA LYS A 111 15.80 21.04 -18.00
C LYS A 111 15.77 21.35 -16.51
N ALA A 112 15.84 20.34 -15.63
CA ALA A 112 15.61 20.54 -14.20
C ALA A 112 16.91 20.64 -13.38
N THR A 113 16.82 21.34 -12.24
CA THR A 113 17.89 21.45 -11.23
C THR A 113 18.25 20.08 -10.66
N LEU A 114 19.52 19.91 -10.25
CA LEU A 114 20.05 18.64 -9.76
C LEU A 114 19.23 18.05 -8.58
N ASN A 115 18.75 18.92 -7.68
CA ASN A 115 17.98 18.52 -6.51
C ASN A 115 16.60 17.94 -6.88
N ALA A 116 15.88 18.58 -7.81
CA ALA A 116 14.58 18.11 -8.27
C ALA A 116 14.68 16.72 -8.93
N ARG A 117 15.77 16.48 -9.69
CA ARG A 117 16.03 15.16 -10.29
C ARG A 117 16.23 14.08 -9.24
N TYR A 118 16.94 14.40 -8.16
CA TYR A 118 17.21 13.45 -7.08
C TYR A 118 15.92 13.00 -6.40
N GLN A 119 15.01 13.92 -6.11
CA GLN A 119 13.71 13.60 -5.49
C GLN A 119 12.84 12.71 -6.38
N VAL A 120 12.74 13.04 -7.67
CA VAL A 120 11.97 12.23 -8.62
C VAL A 120 12.60 10.85 -8.79
N LYS A 121 13.94 10.77 -8.77
CA LYS A 121 14.67 9.48 -8.81
C LYS A 121 14.37 8.64 -7.58
N GLU A 122 14.41 9.23 -6.38
CA GLU A 122 14.09 8.54 -5.12
C GLU A 122 12.65 8.02 -5.11
N ALA A 123 11.68 8.85 -5.49
CA ALA A 123 10.28 8.44 -5.59
C ALA A 123 10.07 7.30 -6.62
N TYR A 124 10.79 7.35 -7.74
CA TYR A 124 10.76 6.30 -8.76
C TYR A 124 11.38 4.99 -8.25
N GLU A 125 12.55 5.04 -7.62
CA GLU A 125 13.24 3.87 -7.06
C GLU A 125 12.41 3.19 -5.96
N MET A 126 11.78 3.97 -5.08
CA MET A 126 10.85 3.46 -4.07
C MET A 126 9.64 2.76 -4.72
N ALA A 127 9.04 3.38 -5.73
CA ALA A 127 7.90 2.79 -6.44
C ALA A 127 8.30 1.50 -7.19
N LEU A 128 9.51 1.46 -7.76
CA LEU A 128 10.05 0.30 -8.45
C LEU A 128 10.34 -0.87 -7.50
N ALA A 129 10.85 -0.58 -6.29
CA ALA A 129 11.11 -1.57 -5.25
C ALA A 129 9.83 -2.27 -4.76
N MET A 130 8.66 -1.62 -4.83
CA MET A 130 7.37 -2.22 -4.44
C MET A 130 6.76 -3.13 -5.53
N ARG A 131 7.23 -3.04 -6.78
CA ARG A 131 6.73 -3.83 -7.91
C ARG A 131 6.72 -5.36 -7.69
N PRO A 132 7.78 -6.01 -7.17
CA PRO A 132 7.74 -7.46 -6.91
C PRO A 132 6.65 -7.83 -5.91
N VAL A 133 6.42 -7.03 -4.87
CA VAL A 133 5.39 -7.29 -3.85
C VAL A 133 4.01 -7.36 -4.48
N TYR A 134 3.67 -6.40 -5.35
CA TYR A 134 2.39 -6.41 -6.05
C TYR A 134 2.25 -7.59 -7.02
N PHE A 135 3.33 -7.96 -7.70
CA PHE A 135 3.31 -9.11 -8.60
C PHE A 135 3.05 -10.41 -7.84
N TYR A 136 3.74 -10.63 -6.71
CA TYR A 136 3.50 -11.78 -5.85
C TYR A 136 2.08 -11.81 -5.29
N SER A 137 1.57 -10.66 -4.82
CA SER A 137 0.18 -10.55 -4.34
C SER A 137 -0.84 -10.95 -5.41
N LEU A 138 -0.62 -10.53 -6.67
CA LEU A 138 -1.50 -10.86 -7.78
C LEU A 138 -1.43 -12.36 -8.15
N VAL A 139 -0.24 -12.95 -8.20
CA VAL A 139 -0.04 -14.38 -8.48
C VAL A 139 -0.71 -15.26 -7.42
N VAL A 140 -0.51 -14.94 -6.13
CA VAL A 140 -1.12 -15.68 -5.01
C VAL A 140 -2.65 -15.64 -5.10
N ARG A 141 -3.22 -14.47 -5.41
CA ARG A 141 -4.67 -14.30 -5.53
C ARG A 141 -5.26 -15.07 -6.71
N VAL A 142 -4.60 -15.05 -7.86
CA VAL A 142 -5.06 -15.81 -9.05
C VAL A 142 -5.03 -17.31 -8.74
N ARG A 143 -3.97 -17.79 -8.09
CA ARG A 143 -3.86 -19.21 -7.68
C ARG A 143 -4.97 -19.60 -6.70
N MET A 144 -5.24 -18.77 -5.69
CA MET A 144 -6.34 -18.99 -4.73
C MET A 144 -7.74 -18.96 -5.36
N ARG A 145 -7.98 -18.20 -6.43
CA ARG A 145 -9.25 -18.26 -7.17
C ARG A 145 -9.37 -19.55 -7.98
N ASN A 146 -8.29 -20.00 -8.61
CA ASN A 146 -8.28 -21.23 -9.40
C ASN A 146 -8.58 -22.47 -8.54
N ASP A 147 -8.02 -22.53 -7.33
CA ASP A 147 -8.24 -23.68 -6.42
C ASP A 147 -9.68 -23.73 -5.86
N ARG A 148 -10.36 -22.57 -5.75
CA ARG A 148 -11.79 -22.51 -5.37
C ARG A 148 -12.73 -23.10 -6.44
N GLY A 149 -12.32 -23.12 -7.71
CA GLY A 149 -13.09 -23.75 -8.78
C GLY A 149 -12.98 -25.27 -8.82
N LYS A 150 -11.91 -25.85 -8.24
CA LYS A 150 -11.69 -27.30 -8.18
C LYS A 150 -12.12 -27.96 -6.88
N SER A 151 -12.17 -27.22 -5.76
CA SER A 151 -12.41 -27.80 -4.44
C SER A 151 -13.84 -27.55 -3.94
N SER A 152 -14.79 -28.29 -4.51
CA SER A 152 -16.12 -28.56 -3.89
C SER A 152 -16.02 -29.61 -2.78
N SER A 153 -14.82 -30.10 -2.48
CA SER A 153 -14.55 -31.06 -1.40
C SER A 153 -14.10 -30.31 -0.15
N ILE A 154 -15.00 -30.27 0.82
CA ILE A 154 -14.89 -29.69 2.16
C ILE A 154 -13.60 -30.18 2.86
N VAL A 155 -13.02 -29.37 3.77
CA VAL A 155 -11.89 -29.70 4.70
C VAL A 155 -10.50 -29.07 4.40
N HIS A 156 -10.39 -27.89 3.78
CA HIS A 156 -9.11 -27.14 3.81
C HIS A 156 -9.20 -25.61 3.89
N ARG A 157 -10.04 -25.08 4.79
CA ARG A 157 -10.21 -23.62 5.01
C ARG A 157 -9.33 -23.00 6.10
N ARG A 158 -8.57 -23.77 6.89
CA ARG A 158 -7.84 -23.21 8.05
C ARG A 158 -6.48 -22.58 7.71
N HIS A 159 -5.83 -22.99 6.62
CA HIS A 159 -4.48 -22.47 6.30
C HIS A 159 -4.47 -21.19 5.46
N ALA A 160 -5.46 -20.93 4.62
CA ALA A 160 -5.43 -19.77 3.71
C ALA A 160 -5.40 -18.40 4.44
N CYS A 161 -6.08 -18.29 5.59
CA CYS A 161 -6.16 -17.02 6.33
C CYS A 161 -4.85 -16.66 7.07
N SER A 162 -4.02 -17.66 7.42
CA SER A 162 -2.74 -17.44 8.09
C SER A 162 -1.67 -16.85 7.17
N TRP A 163 -1.72 -17.16 5.87
CA TRP A 163 -0.68 -16.74 4.92
C TRP A 163 -0.89 -15.30 4.42
N GLU A 164 -2.13 -14.83 4.30
CA GLU A 164 -2.40 -13.42 3.97
C GLU A 164 -1.94 -12.48 5.09
N LEU A 165 -2.12 -12.88 6.36
CA LEU A 165 -1.61 -12.15 7.52
C LEU A 165 -0.07 -12.06 7.53
N SER A 166 0.63 -13.16 7.19
CA SER A 166 2.09 -13.15 7.13
C SER A 166 2.65 -12.30 5.97
N MET A 167 1.99 -12.27 4.82
CA MET A 167 2.40 -11.39 3.71
C MET A 167 2.13 -9.91 3.99
N LEU A 168 0.99 -9.58 4.60
CA LEU A 168 0.67 -8.20 4.99
C LEU A 168 1.68 -7.68 6.03
N PHE A 169 1.98 -8.46 7.07
CA PHE A 169 2.99 -8.09 8.07
C PHE A 169 4.41 -7.98 7.47
N SER A 170 4.80 -8.88 6.55
CA SER A 170 6.09 -8.75 5.86
C SER A 170 6.16 -7.50 4.99
N SER A 171 5.08 -7.11 4.32
CA SER A 171 5.08 -5.95 3.42
C SER A 171 5.19 -4.62 4.19
N THR A 172 4.64 -4.56 5.42
CA THR A 172 4.80 -3.39 6.30
C THR A 172 6.15 -3.37 7.02
N LEU A 173 6.74 -4.53 7.31
CA LEU A 173 8.06 -4.65 7.95
C LEU A 173 9.23 -4.53 6.95
N ILE A 174 9.00 -4.74 5.65
CA ILE A 174 9.99 -4.52 4.58
C ILE A 174 9.87 -3.10 3.99
N CYS A 175 9.37 -2.14 4.77
CA CYS A 175 9.82 -0.77 4.61
C CYS A 175 11.06 -0.60 5.49
N PRO A 176 12.28 -0.53 4.93
CA PRO A 176 13.39 0.08 5.63
C PRO A 176 13.10 1.57 5.75
N LEU A 177 12.17 1.94 6.64
CA LEU A 177 12.13 3.28 7.17
C LEU A 177 13.49 3.46 7.85
N THR A 178 14.25 4.44 7.36
CA THR A 178 15.53 4.88 7.92
C THR A 178 16.71 3.90 7.78
N ARG A 179 17.14 3.63 6.54
CA ARG A 179 18.59 3.75 6.32
C ARG A 179 18.85 5.23 6.04
N THR A 180 18.99 5.98 7.13
CA THR A 180 19.57 7.32 7.10
C THR A 180 21.00 7.17 6.57
N ASP A 181 21.14 7.26 5.25
CA ASP A 181 22.43 7.37 4.60
C ASP A 181 23.07 8.68 5.04
N THR A 182 23.87 8.58 6.10
CA THR A 182 24.92 9.52 6.48
C THR A 182 25.94 9.75 5.35
N SER A 183 25.79 9.08 4.21
CA SER A 183 26.60 9.29 3.00
C SER A 183 26.30 10.61 2.27
N LYS A 184 25.11 11.22 2.43
CA LYS A 184 24.77 12.49 1.74
C LYS A 184 25.56 13.71 2.23
N GLU A 185 26.18 13.67 3.41
CA GLU A 185 27.05 14.77 3.87
C GLU A 185 28.40 14.80 3.15
N SER A 186 28.85 13.69 2.56
CA SER A 186 30.16 13.65 1.87
C SER A 186 30.16 14.34 0.51
N ILE A 187 29.01 14.38 -0.19
CA ILE A 187 28.91 14.92 -1.55
C ILE A 187 28.74 16.46 -1.53
N TYR A 188 28.19 17.04 -0.47
CA TYR A 188 28.06 18.49 -0.35
C TYR A 188 29.37 19.22 0.02
N ARG A 189 30.41 18.50 0.48
CA ARG A 189 31.72 19.10 0.78
C ARG A 189 32.67 19.21 -0.42
N GLN A 190 32.34 18.60 -1.56
CA GLN A 190 33.27 18.55 -2.71
C GLN A 190 32.96 19.57 -3.81
N SER A 191 31.92 20.40 -3.62
CA SER A 191 31.50 21.45 -4.57
C SER A 191 31.51 22.87 -3.98
N ARG A 192 32.26 23.10 -2.90
CA ARG A 192 32.60 24.43 -2.39
C ARG A 192 34.09 24.69 -2.53
#